data_AF-A0A951YL67-F1
#
_entry.id   AF-A0A951YL67-F1
#
_cell.length_a   1.000
_cell.length_b   1.000
_cell.length_c   1.000
_cell.angle_alpha   90.00
_cell.angle_beta   90.00
_cell.angle_gamma   90.00
#
_symmetry.space_group_name_H-M   'P 1'
#
loop_
_entity.id
_entity.type
_entity.pdbx_description
1 polymer ?
#
loop_
_entity_poly.entity_id
_entity_poly.type
_entity_poly.pdbx_seq_one_letter_code
_entity_poly.pdbx_strand_id
1 'polypeptide(L)'
;MRRARTKLTAGAVGAPPRPPGWARAAYAACLLAFLCCGWVAAQAAVGFGFNARGSLDTPRQVSYADAMLERLAPETRSALTIRVTGGTRSQTDLPGDWSDEQIRAWTGLQAKHGFDLVYVVNGNDTPSSQRANIQRWLDAGGRFSFIEMMNEYYLPKFRRGDTSFPEVTRAVSAGDYVHDILPTFVPAVADLGLPVYLIFAPTGGADAAYRDRWNETVAAALAGGFGGVRLGATVHLYAREGAAFDYDQLDRLRALLPAGTPIAVTEAGVLDRSVTTPAALGAATVEHYRRIALHLRPGDLLLDQVLYGNTPLATLRPGHGGVTPKGKAVLAYLAAATR
;
A
#
# COMPACT_ATOMS: atom_id res chain seq x y z
N MET A 1 42.94 11.12 62.13
CA MET A 1 41.92 10.05 62.17
C MET A 1 40.63 10.61 62.77
N ARG A 2 39.48 10.09 62.30
CA ARG A 2 38.06 10.43 62.65
C ARG A 2 37.45 11.65 61.93
N ARG A 3 36.87 11.38 60.75
CA ARG A 3 35.78 12.19 60.15
C ARG A 3 34.47 11.84 60.85
N ALA A 4 33.77 12.84 61.36
CA ALA A 4 32.40 12.70 61.87
C ALA A 4 31.45 12.45 60.69
N ARG A 5 30.61 11.41 60.81
CA ARG A 5 29.50 11.12 59.89
C ARG A 5 28.23 11.80 60.40
N THR A 6 27.75 12.80 59.70
CA THR A 6 26.40 13.35 59.90
C THR A 6 25.41 12.50 59.10
N LYS A 7 24.48 11.83 59.79
CA LYS A 7 23.34 11.13 59.17
C LYS A 7 22.32 12.17 58.71
N LEU A 8 22.06 12.27 57.41
CA LEU A 8 20.86 12.91 56.88
C LEU A 8 19.71 11.91 56.95
N THR A 9 18.73 12.20 57.80
CA THR A 9 17.42 11.50 57.82
C THR A 9 16.62 11.93 56.60
N ALA A 10 16.23 10.97 55.76
CA ALA A 10 15.30 11.22 54.66
C ALA A 10 13.93 11.59 55.25
N GLY A 11 13.56 12.87 55.13
CA GLY A 11 12.20 13.33 55.40
C GLY A 11 11.25 12.68 54.40
N ALA A 12 10.12 12.18 54.89
CA ALA A 12 9.05 11.63 54.08
C ALA A 12 8.56 12.69 53.08
N VAL A 13 8.92 12.54 51.80
CA VAL A 13 8.33 13.31 50.71
C VAL A 13 6.93 12.75 50.49
N GLY A 14 5.92 13.45 51.01
CA GLY A 14 4.52 13.13 50.77
C GLY A 14 4.25 13.07 49.27
N ALA A 15 3.50 12.04 48.84
CA ALA A 15 3.10 11.91 47.45
C ALA A 15 2.41 13.21 46.97
N PRO A 16 2.71 13.69 45.76
CA PRO A 16 2.12 14.92 45.25
C PRO A 16 0.58 14.80 45.26
N PRO A 17 -0.14 15.89 45.57
CA PRO A 17 -1.59 15.87 45.63
C PRO A 17 -2.16 15.41 44.29
N ARG A 18 -3.09 14.45 44.35
CA ARG A 18 -3.78 13.97 43.15
C ARG A 18 -4.49 15.15 42.50
N PRO A 19 -4.34 15.36 41.18
CA PRO A 19 -5.02 16.45 40.50
C PRO A 19 -6.54 16.29 40.67
N PRO A 20 -7.28 17.40 40.85
CA PRO A 20 -8.72 17.36 41.03
C PRO A 20 -9.42 16.75 39.81
N GLY A 21 -10.59 16.13 40.02
CA GLY A 21 -11.27 15.32 39.02
C GLY A 21 -11.53 16.02 37.68
N TRP A 22 -11.77 17.34 37.71
CA TRP A 22 -11.96 18.16 36.51
C TRP A 22 -10.69 18.30 35.67
N ALA A 23 -9.50 18.33 36.29
CA ALA A 23 -8.23 18.43 35.58
C ALA A 23 -7.88 17.12 34.86
N ARG A 24 -8.29 15.97 35.41
CA ARG A 24 -8.18 14.67 34.74
C ARG A 24 -9.14 14.55 33.57
N ALA A 25 -10.37 15.02 33.73
CA ALA A 25 -11.36 15.04 32.65
C ALA A 25 -10.95 15.99 31.52
N ALA A 26 -10.43 17.18 31.84
CA ALA A 26 -9.91 18.14 30.87
C ALA A 26 -8.66 17.58 30.15
N TYR A 27 -7.74 16.93 30.86
CA TYR A 27 -6.59 16.29 30.24
C TYR A 27 -7.00 15.14 29.32
N ALA A 28 -7.93 14.29 29.74
CA ALA A 28 -8.48 13.22 28.90
C ALA A 28 -9.20 13.77 27.67
N ALA A 29 -9.98 14.85 27.80
CA ALA A 29 -10.66 15.51 26.70
C ALA A 29 -9.68 16.18 25.73
N CYS A 30 -8.63 16.83 26.23
CA CYS A 30 -7.56 17.39 25.40
C CYS A 30 -6.75 16.29 24.69
N LEU A 31 -6.49 15.16 25.36
CA LEU A 31 -5.81 14.02 24.75
C LEU A 31 -6.69 13.38 23.66
N LEU A 32 -7.99 13.23 23.90
CA LEU A 32 -8.96 12.78 22.90
C LEU A 32 -9.05 13.76 21.73
N ALA A 33 -9.12 15.07 22.00
CA ALA A 33 -9.15 16.09 20.97
C ALA A 33 -7.84 16.14 20.17
N PHE A 34 -6.69 15.93 20.80
CA PHE A 34 -5.39 15.86 20.11
C PHE A 34 -5.26 14.58 19.28
N LEU A 35 -5.76 13.46 19.79
CA LEU A 35 -5.86 12.21 19.04
C LEU A 35 -6.84 12.35 17.87
N CYS A 36 -7.98 13.03 18.03
CA CYS A 36 -8.97 13.23 16.98
C CYS A 36 -8.55 14.29 15.95
N CYS A 37 -7.94 15.40 16.36
CA CYS A 37 -7.52 16.48 15.46
C CYS A 37 -6.16 16.21 14.80
N GLY A 38 -5.21 15.60 15.53
CA GLY A 38 -3.96 15.11 14.96
C GLY A 38 -4.18 13.99 13.94
N TRP A 39 -5.23 13.19 14.13
CA TRP A 39 -5.70 12.19 13.19
C TRP A 39 -6.20 12.77 11.86
N VAL A 40 -7.06 13.80 11.91
CA VAL A 40 -7.63 14.44 10.71
C VAL A 40 -6.53 15.12 9.88
N ALA A 41 -5.57 15.79 10.52
CA ALA A 41 -4.48 16.46 9.82
C ALA A 41 -3.46 15.49 9.19
N ALA A 42 -3.20 14.33 9.80
CA ALA A 42 -2.30 13.30 9.25
C ALA A 42 -2.92 12.56 8.05
N GLN A 43 -4.25 12.40 8.01
CA GLN A 43 -4.96 11.73 6.92
C GLN A 43 -5.04 12.57 5.63
N ALA A 44 -5.10 13.90 5.73
CA ALA A 44 -5.26 14.78 4.56
C ALA A 44 -4.07 14.76 3.58
N ALA A 45 -2.96 14.11 3.93
CA ALA A 45 -1.74 14.07 3.11
C ALA A 45 -1.33 12.66 2.65
N VAL A 46 -2.07 11.62 3.04
CA VAL A 46 -1.85 10.23 2.61
C VAL A 46 -2.87 9.92 1.52
N GLY A 47 -2.41 9.58 0.32
CA GLY A 47 -3.31 9.18 -0.76
C GLY A 47 -3.92 7.81 -0.50
N PHE A 48 -5.15 7.58 -0.95
CA PHE A 48 -5.81 6.29 -0.84
C PHE A 48 -6.11 5.71 -2.21
N GLY A 49 -6.24 4.39 -2.32
CA GLY A 49 -6.58 3.79 -3.59
C GLY A 49 -7.14 2.39 -3.55
N PHE A 50 -7.28 1.81 -4.73
CA PHE A 50 -7.78 0.45 -4.91
C PHE A 50 -6.99 -0.30 -5.99
N ASN A 51 -7.02 -1.63 -5.91
CA ASN A 51 -6.42 -2.51 -6.90
C ASN A 51 -7.44 -2.97 -7.94
N ALA A 52 -7.18 -2.64 -9.21
CA ALA A 52 -7.89 -3.13 -10.38
C ALA A 52 -7.09 -4.22 -11.09
N ARG A 53 -7.77 -5.20 -11.67
CA ARG A 53 -7.14 -6.36 -12.34
C ARG A 53 -7.67 -6.54 -13.75
N GLY A 54 -6.78 -6.64 -14.73
CA GLY A 54 -7.11 -6.83 -16.16
C GLY A 54 -7.74 -8.19 -16.45
N SER A 55 -7.25 -9.24 -15.77
CA SER A 55 -7.81 -10.60 -15.79
C SER A 55 -9.26 -10.77 -15.29
N LEU A 56 -9.95 -9.69 -14.91
CA LEU A 56 -11.38 -9.71 -14.54
C LEU A 56 -12.23 -9.11 -15.66
N ASP A 57 -13.55 -9.15 -15.50
CA ASP A 57 -14.49 -8.47 -16.40
C ASP A 57 -14.29 -6.95 -16.29
N THR A 58 -13.40 -6.40 -17.10
CA THR A 58 -13.06 -4.98 -17.12
C THR A 58 -14.27 -4.08 -17.42
N PRO A 59 -15.13 -4.36 -18.41
CA PRO A 59 -16.33 -3.57 -18.64
C PRO A 59 -17.22 -3.45 -17.38
N ARG A 60 -17.48 -4.57 -16.68
CA ARG A 60 -18.23 -4.52 -15.42
C ARG A 60 -17.46 -3.81 -14.32
N GLN A 61 -16.17 -4.07 -14.19
CA GLN A 61 -15.32 -3.43 -13.19
C GLN A 61 -15.34 -1.90 -13.32
N VAL A 62 -15.20 -1.37 -14.54
CA VAL A 62 -15.29 0.08 -14.84
C VAL A 62 -16.69 0.60 -14.53
N SER A 63 -17.75 -0.11 -14.94
CA SER A 63 -19.13 0.30 -14.65
C SER A 63 -19.44 0.39 -13.15
N TYR A 64 -19.01 -0.61 -12.36
CA TYR A 64 -19.18 -0.57 -10.91
C TYR A 64 -18.31 0.50 -10.24
N ALA A 65 -17.09 0.71 -10.74
CA ALA A 65 -16.21 1.76 -10.25
C ALA A 65 -16.81 3.14 -10.52
N ASP A 66 -17.38 3.38 -11.70
CA ASP A 66 -18.08 4.63 -12.04
C ASP A 66 -19.22 4.91 -11.06
N ALA A 67 -20.13 3.96 -10.90
CA ALA A 67 -21.25 4.09 -9.97
C ALA A 67 -20.82 4.28 -8.50
N MET A 68 -19.64 3.77 -8.11
CA MET A 68 -19.04 4.03 -6.80
C MET A 68 -18.47 5.45 -6.71
N LEU A 69 -17.70 5.89 -7.70
CA LEU A 69 -17.03 7.20 -7.75
C LEU A 69 -18.03 8.36 -7.85
N GLU A 70 -19.17 8.17 -8.52
CA GLU A 70 -20.26 9.15 -8.57
C GLU A 70 -20.87 9.46 -7.20
N ARG A 71 -20.78 8.52 -6.25
CA ARG A 71 -21.29 8.68 -4.88
C ARG A 71 -20.31 9.36 -3.94
N LEU A 72 -19.06 9.55 -4.36
CA LEU A 72 -18.02 10.20 -3.58
C LEU A 72 -17.97 11.69 -3.91
N ALA A 73 -17.61 12.49 -2.90
CA ALA A 73 -17.34 13.91 -3.11
C ALA A 73 -16.20 14.11 -4.12
N PRO A 74 -16.25 15.16 -4.97
CA PRO A 74 -15.25 15.41 -6.01
C PRO A 74 -13.80 15.36 -5.52
N GLU A 75 -13.53 15.99 -4.38
CA GLU A 75 -12.23 16.03 -3.72
C GLU A 75 -11.74 14.65 -3.28
N THR A 76 -12.65 13.80 -2.77
CA THR A 76 -12.33 12.43 -2.36
C THR A 76 -11.95 11.59 -3.57
N ARG A 77 -12.72 11.66 -4.67
CA ARG A 77 -12.46 10.85 -5.85
C ARG A 77 -11.23 11.31 -6.64
N SER A 78 -10.92 12.62 -6.68
CA SER A 78 -9.71 13.12 -7.33
C SER A 78 -8.43 12.75 -6.56
N ALA A 79 -8.53 12.51 -5.25
CA ALA A 79 -7.42 12.07 -4.42
C ALA A 79 -7.18 10.55 -4.47
N LEU A 80 -8.01 9.79 -5.20
CA LEU A 80 -7.85 8.35 -5.30
C LEU A 80 -6.73 7.95 -6.26
N THR A 81 -6.16 6.78 -6.01
CA THR A 81 -5.24 6.09 -6.93
C THR A 81 -5.80 4.71 -7.29
N ILE A 82 -5.75 4.32 -8.56
CA ILE A 82 -6.10 2.97 -9.00
C ILE A 82 -4.84 2.24 -9.49
N ARG A 83 -4.47 1.17 -8.80
CA ARG A 83 -3.36 0.30 -9.20
C ARG A 83 -3.83 -0.68 -10.26
N VAL A 84 -3.19 -0.67 -11.42
CA VAL A 84 -3.43 -1.54 -12.57
C VAL A 84 -2.22 -2.43 -12.83
N THR A 85 -2.44 -3.72 -13.01
CA THR A 85 -1.37 -4.69 -13.28
C THR A 85 -0.96 -4.65 -14.74
N GLY A 86 0.34 -4.70 -15.04
CA GLY A 86 0.87 -4.73 -16.41
C GLY A 86 0.83 -6.10 -17.11
N GLY A 87 -0.01 -7.02 -16.64
CA GLY A 87 -0.12 -8.41 -17.11
C GLY A 87 -0.90 -9.32 -16.14
N THR A 88 -1.43 -10.44 -16.65
CA THR A 88 -2.34 -11.33 -15.91
C THR A 88 -1.64 -12.04 -14.74
N ARG A 89 -2.44 -12.78 -13.96
CA ARG A 89 -2.01 -13.75 -12.94
C ARG A 89 -0.87 -14.68 -13.37
N SER A 90 -0.73 -14.91 -14.66
CA SER A 90 0.37 -15.64 -15.26
C SER A 90 1.39 -14.66 -15.81
N GLN A 91 2.64 -14.85 -15.42
CA GLN A 91 3.75 -14.11 -15.99
C GLN A 91 4.17 -14.72 -17.35
N THR A 92 3.35 -15.59 -17.95
CA THR A 92 3.53 -16.16 -19.31
C THR A 92 2.47 -15.72 -20.32
N ASP A 93 1.38 -15.08 -19.89
CA ASP A 93 0.28 -14.67 -20.80
C ASP A 93 0.44 -13.19 -21.18
N LEU A 94 1.40 -12.95 -22.07
CA LEU A 94 2.04 -11.66 -22.34
C LEU A 94 1.26 -10.65 -23.23
N PRO A 95 0.27 -11.00 -24.09
CA PRO A 95 -0.43 -10.00 -24.92
C PRO A 95 -1.86 -9.61 -24.50
N GLY A 96 -2.45 -10.22 -23.46
CA GLY A 96 -3.92 -10.28 -23.34
C GLY A 96 -4.62 -9.33 -22.36
N ASP A 97 -3.91 -8.58 -21.53
CA ASP A 97 -4.52 -8.13 -20.26
C ASP A 97 -5.30 -6.80 -20.35
N TRP A 98 -4.83 -5.90 -21.22
CA TRP A 98 -5.50 -4.64 -21.48
C TRP A 98 -5.60 -4.39 -22.98
N SER A 99 -6.78 -4.63 -23.54
CA SER A 99 -7.12 -4.15 -24.88
C SER A 99 -7.16 -2.63 -24.88
N ASP A 100 -6.98 -2.00 -26.05
CA ASP A 100 -7.07 -0.53 -26.14
C ASP A 100 -8.45 -0.01 -25.70
N GLU A 101 -9.51 -0.81 -25.89
CA GLU A 101 -10.84 -0.49 -25.38
C GLU A 101 -10.86 -0.45 -23.86
N GLN A 102 -10.25 -1.44 -23.21
CA GLN A 102 -10.16 -1.51 -21.75
C GLN A 102 -9.29 -0.37 -21.18
N ILE A 103 -8.18 -0.04 -21.84
CA ILE A 103 -7.34 1.12 -21.50
C ILE A 103 -8.19 2.39 -21.58
N ARG A 104 -8.86 2.62 -22.73
CA ARG A 104 -9.74 3.80 -22.92
C ARG A 104 -10.88 3.87 -21.92
N ALA A 105 -11.44 2.74 -21.49
CA ALA A 105 -12.48 2.71 -20.48
C ALA A 105 -11.96 3.23 -19.12
N TRP A 106 -10.76 2.81 -18.72
CA TRP A 106 -10.13 3.30 -17.49
C TRP A 106 -9.63 4.74 -17.60
N THR A 107 -8.98 5.13 -18.69
CA THR A 107 -8.52 6.52 -18.86
C THR A 107 -9.69 7.48 -19.04
N GLY A 108 -10.79 7.06 -19.67
CA GLY A 108 -12.04 7.80 -19.72
C GLY A 108 -12.66 8.00 -18.33
N LEU A 109 -12.67 6.95 -17.50
CA LEU A 109 -13.11 7.05 -16.11
C LEU A 109 -12.19 7.98 -15.29
N GLN A 110 -10.88 7.90 -15.54
CA GLN A 110 -9.88 8.79 -14.93
C GLN A 110 -10.11 10.24 -15.31
N ALA A 111 -10.41 10.53 -16.57
CA ALA A 111 -10.73 11.87 -17.04
C ALA A 111 -12.03 12.39 -16.41
N LYS A 112 -13.04 11.53 -16.24
CA LYS A 112 -14.33 11.87 -15.63
C LYS A 112 -14.21 12.22 -14.13
N HIS A 113 -13.39 11.48 -13.37
CA HIS A 113 -13.36 11.59 -11.90
C HIS A 113 -12.09 12.20 -11.32
N GLY A 114 -11.02 12.31 -12.10
CA GLY A 114 -9.79 13.01 -11.71
C GLY A 114 -8.79 12.20 -10.87
N PHE A 115 -8.97 10.89 -10.68
CA PHE A 115 -8.01 10.04 -9.95
C PHE A 115 -6.69 9.85 -10.71
N ASP A 116 -5.70 9.24 -10.06
CA ASP A 116 -4.43 8.82 -10.68
C ASP A 116 -4.27 7.30 -10.77
N LEU A 117 -3.34 6.83 -11.61
CA LEU A 117 -3.05 5.41 -11.78
C LEU A 117 -1.69 5.03 -11.17
N VAL A 118 -1.53 3.75 -10.81
CA VAL A 118 -0.23 3.12 -10.59
C VAL A 118 -0.11 1.94 -11.55
N TYR A 119 0.99 1.86 -12.28
CA TYR A 119 1.23 0.75 -13.19
C TYR A 119 2.21 -0.24 -12.58
N VAL A 120 1.84 -1.53 -12.52
CA VAL A 120 2.73 -2.60 -12.02
C VAL A 120 3.42 -3.29 -13.18
N VAL A 121 4.75 -3.26 -13.24
CA VAL A 121 5.54 -3.95 -14.26
C VAL A 121 5.40 -5.47 -14.11
N ASN A 122 5.12 -6.18 -15.20
CA ASN A 122 5.25 -7.62 -15.23
C ASN A 122 6.71 -8.02 -15.50
N GLY A 123 7.40 -8.58 -14.51
CA GLY A 123 8.84 -8.85 -14.59
C GLY A 123 9.26 -10.07 -15.41
N ASN A 124 8.33 -10.86 -15.97
CA ASN A 124 8.68 -11.89 -16.97
C ASN A 124 8.39 -11.47 -18.41
N ASP A 125 7.82 -10.29 -18.61
CA ASP A 125 7.79 -9.71 -19.94
C ASP A 125 9.14 -9.07 -20.25
N THR A 126 9.35 -8.67 -21.50
CA THR A 126 10.51 -7.87 -21.88
C THR A 126 10.34 -6.42 -21.40
N PRO A 127 11.44 -5.73 -21.04
CA PRO A 127 11.39 -4.31 -20.69
C PRO A 127 10.76 -3.43 -21.79
N SER A 128 11.03 -3.74 -23.07
CA SER A 128 10.48 -3.00 -24.21
C SER A 128 8.97 -3.18 -24.36
N SER A 129 8.45 -4.39 -24.14
CA SER A 129 7.01 -4.66 -24.15
C SER A 129 6.29 -3.94 -23.01
N GLN A 130 6.86 -3.97 -21.79
CA GLN A 130 6.28 -3.24 -20.65
C GLN A 130 6.29 -1.73 -20.88
N ARG A 131 7.39 -1.16 -21.38
CA ARG A 131 7.45 0.25 -21.79
C ARG A 131 6.37 0.56 -22.84
N ALA A 132 6.24 -0.26 -23.89
CA ALA A 132 5.24 -0.06 -24.93
C ALA A 132 3.81 -0.10 -24.38
N ASN A 133 3.53 -1.00 -23.43
CA ASN A 133 2.23 -1.06 -22.80
C ASN A 133 1.94 0.19 -21.96
N ILE A 134 2.89 0.66 -21.14
CA ILE A 134 2.74 1.91 -20.38
C ILE A 134 2.50 3.08 -21.35
N GLN A 135 3.22 3.14 -22.46
CA GLN A 135 3.02 4.17 -23.48
C GLN A 135 1.60 4.14 -24.06
N ARG A 136 1.01 2.95 -24.32
CA ARG A 136 -0.41 2.85 -24.76
C ARG A 136 -1.38 3.50 -23.77
N TRP A 137 -1.13 3.38 -22.47
CA TRP A 137 -1.94 4.06 -21.46
C TRP A 137 -1.74 5.58 -21.48
N LEU A 138 -0.49 6.05 -21.58
CA LEU A 138 -0.17 7.47 -21.68
C LEU A 138 -0.80 8.10 -22.93
N ASP A 139 -0.69 7.43 -24.08
CA ASP A 139 -1.27 7.88 -25.36
C ASP A 139 -2.81 7.95 -25.31
N ALA A 140 -3.44 7.10 -24.50
CA ALA A 140 -4.88 7.14 -24.22
C ALA A 140 -5.28 8.20 -23.18
N GLY A 141 -4.35 9.07 -22.76
CA GLY A 141 -4.58 10.14 -21.77
C GLY A 141 -4.45 9.71 -20.31
N GLY A 142 -3.89 8.52 -20.05
CA GLY A 142 -3.66 8.03 -18.70
C GLY A 142 -2.64 8.86 -17.94
N ARG A 143 -2.91 9.15 -16.66
CA ARG A 143 -1.96 9.78 -15.73
C ARG A 143 -1.53 8.81 -14.65
N PHE A 144 -0.22 8.67 -14.44
CA PHE A 144 0.34 7.77 -13.44
C PHE A 144 1.05 8.54 -12.33
N SER A 145 0.83 8.12 -11.08
CA SER A 145 1.60 8.59 -9.92
C SER A 145 3.01 8.03 -9.93
N PHE A 146 3.16 6.74 -10.28
CA PHE A 146 4.43 6.03 -10.42
C PHE A 146 4.27 4.67 -11.11
N ILE A 147 5.41 4.07 -11.43
CA ILE A 147 5.55 2.70 -11.91
C ILE A 147 6.08 1.83 -10.77
N GLU A 148 5.39 0.74 -10.46
CA GLU A 148 5.80 -0.26 -9.47
C GLU A 148 6.60 -1.37 -10.15
N MET A 149 7.84 -1.59 -9.68
CA MET A 149 8.76 -2.55 -10.25
C MET A 149 8.49 -3.95 -9.73
N MET A 150 7.64 -4.67 -10.47
CA MET A 150 7.19 -6.02 -10.20
C MET A 150 6.26 -6.11 -9.00
N ASN A 151 5.58 -7.24 -8.85
CA ASN A 151 4.76 -7.55 -7.68
C ASN A 151 5.62 -8.26 -6.61
N GLU A 152 5.07 -9.13 -5.78
CA GLU A 152 5.74 -9.72 -4.60
C GLU A 152 6.80 -10.81 -4.93
N TYR A 153 7.91 -10.45 -5.59
CA TYR A 153 8.99 -11.39 -5.95
C TYR A 153 9.74 -11.97 -4.74
N TYR A 154 9.56 -11.38 -3.55
CA TYR A 154 10.06 -11.90 -2.28
C TYR A 154 9.24 -13.09 -1.75
N LEU A 155 8.17 -13.53 -2.41
CA LEU A 155 7.38 -14.66 -1.94
C LEU A 155 8.15 -16.00 -2.11
N PRO A 156 7.89 -16.99 -1.23
CA PRO A 156 8.57 -18.30 -1.30
C PRO A 156 8.50 -19.01 -2.65
N LYS A 157 7.41 -18.85 -3.41
CA LYS A 157 7.25 -19.43 -4.76
C LYS A 157 8.30 -18.93 -5.74
N PHE A 158 8.63 -17.62 -5.72
CA PHE A 158 9.66 -17.03 -6.56
C PHE A 158 11.05 -17.40 -6.06
N ARG A 159 11.27 -17.39 -4.75
CA ARG A 159 12.54 -17.86 -4.16
C ARG A 159 12.87 -19.30 -4.58
N ARG A 160 11.87 -20.18 -4.65
CA ARG A 160 12.02 -21.59 -5.00
C ARG A 160 11.98 -21.85 -6.50
N GLY A 161 11.52 -20.90 -7.31
CA GLY A 161 11.24 -21.13 -8.73
C GLY A 161 10.11 -22.15 -8.94
N ASP A 162 9.07 -22.11 -8.09
CA ASP A 162 7.94 -23.05 -8.15
C ASP A 162 7.00 -22.72 -9.33
N THR A 163 7.29 -23.33 -10.48
CA THR A 163 6.56 -23.16 -11.75
C THR A 163 5.16 -23.79 -11.75
N SER A 164 4.71 -24.40 -10.64
CA SER A 164 3.29 -24.74 -10.49
C SER A 164 2.40 -23.50 -10.36
N PHE A 165 3.00 -22.36 -10.00
CA PHE A 165 2.38 -21.05 -10.08
C PHE A 165 2.66 -20.44 -11.46
N PRO A 166 1.63 -20.06 -12.23
CA PRO A 166 1.80 -19.54 -13.59
C PRO A 166 2.59 -18.22 -13.64
N GLU A 167 2.66 -17.49 -12.52
CA GLU A 167 3.52 -16.33 -12.36
C GLU A 167 5.01 -16.65 -12.17
N VAL A 168 5.45 -17.89 -11.97
CA VAL A 168 6.86 -18.17 -11.69
C VAL A 168 7.50 -18.85 -12.90
N THR A 169 8.47 -18.18 -13.54
CA THR A 169 9.27 -18.76 -14.64
C THR A 169 10.67 -19.19 -14.21
N ARG A 170 11.19 -18.61 -13.13
CA ARG A 170 12.50 -18.91 -12.58
C ARG A 170 12.57 -18.60 -11.10
N ALA A 171 13.60 -19.14 -10.45
CA ALA A 171 13.97 -18.69 -9.12
C ALA A 171 14.44 -17.23 -9.17
N VAL A 172 14.06 -16.45 -8.16
CA VAL A 172 14.48 -15.05 -7.99
C VAL A 172 14.99 -14.81 -6.57
N SER A 173 16.24 -14.39 -6.46
CA SER A 173 16.85 -13.87 -5.24
C SER A 173 16.74 -12.34 -5.16
N ALA A 174 17.00 -11.76 -3.98
CA ALA A 174 17.13 -10.31 -3.84
C ALA A 174 18.28 -9.75 -4.70
N GLY A 175 19.35 -10.53 -4.87
CA GLY A 175 20.46 -10.21 -5.75
C GLY A 175 20.03 -10.17 -7.21
N ASP A 176 19.31 -11.19 -7.69
CA ASP A 176 18.83 -11.23 -9.08
C ASP A 176 17.89 -10.04 -9.35
N TYR A 177 17.02 -9.70 -8.39
CA TYR A 177 16.15 -8.54 -8.50
C TYR A 177 16.95 -7.24 -8.66
N VAL A 178 17.95 -7.00 -7.82
CA VAL A 178 18.72 -5.75 -7.82
C VAL A 178 19.78 -5.67 -8.92
N HIS A 179 20.44 -6.77 -9.27
CA HIS A 179 21.61 -6.79 -10.15
C HIS A 179 21.29 -7.22 -11.59
N ASP A 180 20.19 -7.94 -11.82
CA ASP A 180 19.84 -8.42 -13.16
C ASP A 180 18.53 -7.78 -13.66
N ILE A 181 17.49 -7.76 -12.81
CA ILE A 181 16.16 -7.31 -13.20
C ILE A 181 16.06 -5.78 -13.20
N LEU A 182 16.29 -5.11 -12.07
CA LEU A 182 16.15 -3.66 -12.00
C LEU A 182 17.04 -2.90 -13.02
N PRO A 183 18.31 -3.28 -13.26
CA PRO A 183 19.16 -2.59 -14.23
C PRO A 183 18.67 -2.71 -15.68
N THR A 184 17.79 -3.66 -16.00
CA THR A 184 17.21 -3.80 -17.34
C THR A 184 15.87 -3.10 -17.46
N PHE A 185 15.02 -3.16 -16.44
CA PHE A 185 13.67 -2.58 -16.48
C PHE A 185 13.63 -1.09 -16.16
N VAL A 186 14.38 -0.60 -15.17
CA VAL A 186 14.31 0.80 -14.75
C VAL A 186 14.74 1.75 -15.88
N PRO A 187 15.87 1.52 -16.59
CA PRO A 187 16.25 2.38 -17.71
C PRO A 187 15.25 2.34 -18.86
N ALA A 188 14.58 1.20 -19.08
CA ALA A 188 13.62 1.04 -20.17
C ALA A 188 12.35 1.88 -19.98
N VAL A 189 12.04 2.34 -18.76
CA VAL A 189 10.88 3.20 -18.49
C VAL A 189 11.26 4.60 -17.98
N ALA A 190 12.56 4.86 -17.80
CA ALA A 190 13.05 6.13 -17.25
C ALA A 190 12.69 7.34 -18.13
N ASP A 191 12.63 7.14 -19.45
CA ASP A 191 12.29 8.17 -20.43
C ASP A 191 10.82 8.62 -20.34
N LEU A 192 9.96 7.84 -19.68
CA LEU A 192 8.57 8.21 -19.43
C LEU A 192 8.44 9.32 -18.36
N GLY A 193 9.52 9.67 -17.66
CA GLY A 193 9.54 10.73 -16.64
C GLY A 193 8.75 10.41 -15.37
N LEU A 194 8.32 9.15 -15.21
CA LEU A 194 7.55 8.68 -14.06
C LEU A 194 8.48 8.21 -12.93
N PRO A 195 8.09 8.38 -11.65
CA PRO A 195 8.79 7.77 -10.54
C PRO A 195 8.72 6.25 -10.61
N VAL A 196 9.72 5.59 -10.05
CA VAL A 196 9.81 4.14 -10.01
C VAL A 196 9.88 3.66 -8.57
N TYR A 197 8.97 2.80 -8.16
CA TYR A 197 8.93 2.28 -6.78
C TYR A 197 9.34 0.81 -6.76
N LEU A 198 10.24 0.47 -5.83
CA LEU A 198 10.81 -0.87 -5.69
C LEU A 198 10.07 -1.66 -4.61
N ILE A 199 9.97 -2.98 -4.78
CA ILE A 199 9.22 -3.84 -3.85
C ILE A 199 10.02 -4.18 -2.59
N PHE A 200 9.36 -4.00 -1.45
CA PHE A 200 9.82 -4.42 -0.13
C PHE A 200 8.88 -5.47 0.45
N ALA A 201 9.45 -6.35 1.26
CA ALA A 201 8.75 -7.45 1.89
C ALA A 201 8.26 -7.07 3.30
N PRO A 202 7.05 -7.52 3.71
CA PRO A 202 6.58 -7.31 5.08
C PRO A 202 7.41 -8.11 6.08
N THR A 203 7.72 -7.52 7.23
CA THR A 203 8.61 -8.14 8.23
C THR A 203 7.91 -9.22 9.06
N GLY A 204 8.68 -10.15 9.62
CA GLY A 204 8.19 -11.20 10.52
C GLY A 204 7.71 -12.48 9.83
N GLY A 205 7.24 -13.44 10.64
CA GLY A 205 6.82 -14.77 10.21
C GLY A 205 7.97 -15.76 9.95
N ALA A 206 7.64 -16.91 9.37
CA ALA A 206 8.60 -18.01 9.18
C ALA A 206 9.79 -17.68 8.26
N ASP A 207 9.64 -16.69 7.37
CA ASP A 207 10.66 -16.28 6.40
C ASP A 207 11.31 -14.92 6.75
N ALA A 208 11.23 -14.47 8.00
CA ALA A 208 11.67 -13.13 8.42
C ALA A 208 13.11 -12.81 7.94
N ALA A 209 14.08 -13.68 8.23
CA ALA A 209 15.48 -13.45 7.85
C ALA A 209 15.69 -13.28 6.34
N TYR A 210 14.93 -14.01 5.50
CA TYR A 210 15.00 -13.87 4.05
C TYR A 210 14.41 -12.52 3.59
N ARG A 211 13.30 -12.09 4.20
CA ARG A 211 12.64 -10.81 3.89
C ARG A 211 13.43 -9.62 4.38
N ASP A 212 14.07 -9.73 5.53
CA ASP A 212 14.96 -8.70 6.06
C ASP A 212 16.16 -8.52 5.12
N ARG A 213 16.77 -9.63 4.67
CA ARG A 213 17.84 -9.59 3.67
C ARG A 213 17.38 -9.01 2.33
N TRP A 214 16.17 -9.33 1.89
CA TRP A 214 15.54 -8.70 0.72
C TRP A 214 15.49 -7.18 0.88
N ASN A 215 14.91 -6.71 1.99
CA ASN A 215 14.73 -5.29 2.27
C ASN A 215 16.07 -4.53 2.36
N GLU A 216 17.08 -5.09 3.02
CA GLU A 216 18.43 -4.51 3.08
C GLU A 216 19.04 -4.36 1.68
N THR A 217 18.90 -5.38 0.84
CA THR A 217 19.49 -5.40 -0.50
C THR A 217 18.81 -4.37 -1.41
N VAL A 218 17.48 -4.29 -1.37
CA VAL A 218 16.71 -3.31 -2.16
C VAL A 218 16.91 -1.88 -1.65
N ALA A 219 17.00 -1.67 -0.33
CA ALA A 219 17.31 -0.35 0.24
C ALA A 219 18.68 0.16 -0.21
N ALA A 220 19.70 -0.70 -0.22
CA ALA A 220 21.02 -0.35 -0.72
C ALA A 220 21.00 0.01 -2.22
N ALA A 221 20.22 -0.72 -3.03
CA ALA A 221 20.03 -0.40 -4.45
C ALA A 221 19.36 0.97 -4.65
N LEU A 222 18.32 1.25 -3.85
CA LEU A 222 17.60 2.52 -3.90
C LEU A 222 18.52 3.70 -3.54
N ALA A 223 19.39 3.53 -2.54
CA ALA A 223 20.40 4.54 -2.17
C ALA A 223 21.47 4.74 -3.26
N GLY A 224 21.83 3.69 -4.00
CA GLY A 224 22.75 3.78 -5.15
C GLY A 224 22.14 4.49 -6.37
N GLY A 225 20.82 4.48 -6.50
CA GLY A 225 20.08 5.16 -7.55
C GLY A 225 20.14 4.47 -8.93
N PHE A 226 19.24 4.88 -9.83
CA PHE A 226 19.16 4.39 -11.21
C PHE A 226 19.15 5.55 -12.20
N GLY A 227 20.28 6.25 -12.35
CA GLY A 227 20.45 7.25 -13.42
C GLY A 227 19.51 8.47 -13.34
N GLY A 228 19.23 8.98 -12.13
CA GLY A 228 18.40 10.17 -11.92
C GLY A 228 16.89 9.92 -11.86
N VAL A 229 16.45 8.66 -11.97
CA VAL A 229 15.04 8.28 -11.73
C VAL A 229 14.68 8.52 -10.27
N ARG A 230 13.54 9.17 -10.03
CA ARG A 230 12.98 9.33 -8.67
C ARG A 230 12.50 7.98 -8.16
N LEU A 231 13.06 7.52 -7.05
CA LEU A 231 12.74 6.21 -6.47
C LEU A 231 11.81 6.30 -5.26
N GLY A 232 10.99 5.27 -5.08
CA GLY A 232 10.12 5.05 -3.92
C GLY A 232 10.12 3.59 -3.49
N ALA A 233 9.34 3.28 -2.45
CA ALA A 233 9.18 1.93 -1.94
C ALA A 233 7.72 1.48 -2.00
N THR A 234 7.46 0.23 -2.39
CA THR A 234 6.16 -0.41 -2.21
C THR A 234 6.22 -1.55 -1.20
N VAL A 235 5.14 -1.78 -0.47
CA VAL A 235 5.01 -2.91 0.46
C VAL A 235 3.56 -3.36 0.56
N HIS A 236 3.34 -4.66 0.75
CA HIS A 236 1.99 -5.21 0.95
C HIS A 236 1.79 -5.61 2.41
N LEU A 237 0.71 -5.10 3.02
CA LEU A 237 0.46 -5.25 4.45
C LEU A 237 -0.87 -5.96 4.69
N TYR A 238 -0.79 -7.23 5.07
CA TYR A 238 -1.95 -8.08 5.34
C TYR A 238 -1.98 -8.54 6.79
N ALA A 239 -3.04 -8.19 7.52
CA ALA A 239 -3.34 -8.79 8.81
C ALA A 239 -3.78 -10.26 8.62
N ARG A 240 -3.21 -11.18 9.40
CA ARG A 240 -3.44 -12.63 9.27
C ARG A 240 -3.79 -13.23 10.62
N GLU A 241 -4.50 -14.35 10.57
CA GLU A 241 -4.89 -15.13 11.74
C GLU A 241 -3.65 -15.58 12.55
N GLY A 242 -3.77 -15.52 13.88
CA GLY A 242 -2.78 -16.13 14.79
C GLY A 242 -1.49 -15.34 15.03
N ALA A 243 -1.34 -14.13 14.49
CA ALA A 243 -0.20 -13.26 14.76
C ALA A 243 -0.63 -11.81 14.98
N ALA A 244 -0.08 -11.17 16.02
CA ALA A 244 -0.20 -9.73 16.18
C ALA A 244 0.47 -9.03 14.97
N PHE A 245 -0.23 -8.11 14.34
CA PHE A 245 0.31 -7.36 13.23
C PHE A 245 1.31 -6.30 13.73
N ASP A 246 2.49 -6.28 13.11
CA ASP A 246 3.57 -5.35 13.45
C ASP A 246 3.43 -4.08 12.62
N TYR A 247 2.82 -3.03 13.18
CA TYR A 247 2.62 -1.76 12.48
C TYR A 247 3.91 -0.93 12.38
N ASP A 248 4.85 -1.11 13.31
CA ASP A 248 6.13 -0.40 13.36
C ASP A 248 7.08 -0.81 12.20
N GLN A 249 6.71 -1.84 11.42
CA GLN A 249 7.49 -2.25 10.24
C GLN A 249 7.64 -1.15 9.20
N LEU A 250 6.67 -0.23 9.10
CA LEU A 250 6.76 0.93 8.21
C LEU A 250 7.80 1.94 8.69
N ASP A 251 7.91 2.16 10.00
CA ASP A 251 8.93 3.06 10.57
C ASP A 251 10.33 2.48 10.41
N ARG A 252 10.48 1.17 10.62
CA ARG A 252 11.76 0.48 10.38
C ARG A 252 12.15 0.50 8.92
N LEU A 253 11.21 0.20 8.00
CA LEU A 253 11.46 0.34 6.57
C LEU A 253 11.90 1.77 6.25
N ARG A 254 11.22 2.78 6.76
CA ARG A 254 11.59 4.18 6.50
C ARG A 254 12.95 4.57 7.04
N ALA A 255 13.37 4.00 8.17
CA ALA A 255 14.72 4.20 8.71
C ALA A 255 15.81 3.56 7.84
N LEU A 256 15.48 2.53 7.04
CA LEU A 256 16.40 1.92 6.07
C LEU A 256 16.50 2.71 4.76
N LEU A 257 15.49 3.52 4.44
CA LEU A 257 15.42 4.27 3.18
C LEU A 257 16.13 5.63 3.29
N PRO A 258 16.61 6.19 2.17
CA PRO A 258 17.03 7.59 2.11
C PRO A 258 15.94 8.54 2.62
N ALA A 259 16.38 9.66 3.21
CA ALA A 259 15.46 10.64 3.77
C ALA A 259 14.51 11.18 2.70
N GLY A 260 13.21 11.20 3.02
CA GLY A 260 12.17 11.70 2.10
C GLY A 260 11.70 10.70 1.05
N THR A 261 12.21 9.46 1.04
CA THR A 261 11.68 8.41 0.16
C THR A 261 10.20 8.11 0.51
N PRO A 262 9.28 8.23 -0.46
CA PRO A 262 7.87 7.89 -0.27
C PRO A 262 7.67 6.37 -0.19
N ILE A 263 6.69 5.97 0.61
CA ILE A 263 6.25 4.57 0.76
C ILE A 263 4.81 4.45 0.28
N ALA A 264 4.55 3.51 -0.62
CA ALA A 264 3.21 3.13 -1.02
C ALA A 264 2.87 1.73 -0.47
N VAL A 265 1.87 1.66 0.40
CA VAL A 265 1.25 0.38 0.77
C VAL A 265 0.28 0.01 -0.35
N THR A 266 0.78 -0.68 -1.38
CA THR A 266 0.06 -0.90 -2.65
C THR A 266 -1.01 -1.99 -2.57
N GLU A 267 -0.97 -2.82 -1.52
CA GLU A 267 -2.06 -3.70 -1.13
C GLU A 267 -2.14 -3.80 0.40
N ALA A 268 -3.30 -3.47 0.98
CA ALA A 268 -3.59 -3.70 2.38
C ALA A 268 -4.95 -4.36 2.62
N GLY A 269 -5.04 -5.21 3.64
CA GLY A 269 -6.29 -5.86 4.00
C GLY A 269 -6.19 -6.88 5.13
N VAL A 270 -7.31 -7.54 5.41
CA VAL A 270 -7.40 -8.61 6.41
C VAL A 270 -7.61 -9.94 5.68
N LEU A 271 -6.67 -10.86 5.88
CA LEU A 271 -6.71 -12.25 5.39
C LEU A 271 -7.00 -13.26 6.51
N ASP A 272 -7.34 -12.78 7.70
CA ASP A 272 -7.73 -13.59 8.85
C ASP A 272 -9.05 -14.33 8.56
N ARG A 273 -8.98 -15.67 8.55
CA ARG A 273 -10.12 -16.53 8.23
C ARG A 273 -11.09 -16.70 9.41
N SER A 274 -10.67 -16.35 10.62
CA SER A 274 -11.54 -16.30 11.79
C SER A 274 -12.59 -15.18 11.70
N VAL A 275 -12.35 -14.17 10.84
CA VAL A 275 -13.30 -13.10 10.56
C VAL A 275 -14.34 -13.59 9.54
N THR A 276 -15.40 -14.22 10.05
CA THR A 276 -16.35 -14.96 9.22
C THR A 276 -17.47 -14.14 8.61
N THR A 277 -17.76 -12.93 9.11
CA THR A 277 -18.86 -12.10 8.60
C THR A 277 -18.34 -10.92 7.75
N PRO A 278 -19.05 -10.54 6.67
CA PRO A 278 -18.67 -9.38 5.86
C PRO A 278 -18.61 -8.06 6.64
N ALA A 279 -19.47 -7.89 7.65
CA ALA A 279 -19.47 -6.70 8.50
C ALA A 279 -18.24 -6.65 9.41
N ALA A 280 -17.90 -7.77 10.06
CA ALA A 280 -16.68 -7.88 10.86
C ALA A 280 -15.42 -7.69 10.00
N LEU A 281 -15.41 -8.23 8.77
CA LEU A 281 -14.32 -8.01 7.82
C LEU A 281 -14.15 -6.53 7.46
N GLY A 282 -15.26 -5.82 7.22
CA GLY A 282 -15.24 -4.37 6.98
C GLY A 282 -14.66 -3.60 8.17
N ALA A 283 -15.13 -3.89 9.39
CA ALA A 283 -14.65 -3.24 10.60
C ALA A 283 -13.16 -3.51 10.86
N ALA A 284 -12.73 -4.77 10.75
CA ALA A 284 -11.33 -5.16 10.92
C ALA A 284 -10.43 -4.54 9.85
N THR A 285 -10.91 -4.44 8.60
CA THR A 285 -10.19 -3.81 7.49
C THR A 285 -9.97 -2.32 7.76
N VAL A 286 -11.03 -1.60 8.16
CA VAL A 286 -10.93 -0.17 8.49
C VAL A 286 -10.00 0.04 9.69
N GLU A 287 -10.11 -0.78 10.73
CA GLU A 287 -9.18 -0.68 11.87
C GLU A 287 -7.73 -0.92 11.46
N HIS A 288 -7.49 -1.91 10.59
CA HIS A 288 -6.16 -2.15 10.05
C HIS A 288 -5.62 -0.94 9.27
N TYR A 289 -6.45 -0.30 8.43
CA TYR A 289 -6.08 0.92 7.71
C TYR A 289 -5.80 2.09 8.63
N ARG A 290 -6.61 2.24 9.68
CA ARG A 290 -6.37 3.27 10.70
C ARG A 290 -4.99 3.10 11.32
N ARG A 291 -4.68 1.88 11.75
CA ARG A 291 -3.41 1.58 12.40
C ARG A 291 -2.22 1.75 11.44
N ILE A 292 -2.35 1.38 10.16
CA ILE A 292 -1.33 1.66 9.13
C ILE A 292 -1.11 3.17 8.94
N ALA A 293 -2.20 3.95 8.82
CA ALA A 293 -2.14 5.37 8.52
C ALA A 293 -1.34 6.18 9.55
N LEU A 294 -1.24 5.72 10.80
CA LEU A 294 -0.41 6.33 11.85
C LEU A 294 1.10 6.32 11.55
N HIS A 295 1.55 5.44 10.65
CA HIS A 295 2.97 5.30 10.27
C HIS A 295 3.25 5.83 8.85
N LEU A 296 2.24 6.41 8.20
CA LEU A 296 2.37 7.04 6.89
C LEU A 296 2.58 8.55 7.03
N ARG A 297 3.26 9.12 6.05
CA ARG A 297 3.64 10.54 5.96
C ARG A 297 3.00 11.19 4.73
N PRO A 298 2.96 12.54 4.67
CA PRO A 298 2.59 13.24 3.45
C PRO A 298 3.31 12.70 2.20
N GLY A 299 2.55 12.35 1.16
CA GLY A 299 3.06 11.78 -0.08
C GLY A 299 3.14 10.25 -0.13
N ASP A 300 2.88 9.57 0.99
CA ASP A 300 2.69 8.11 1.00
C ASP A 300 1.30 7.72 0.50
N LEU A 301 1.14 6.44 0.13
CA LEU A 301 -0.16 5.88 -0.30
C LEU A 301 -0.58 4.67 0.52
N LEU A 302 -1.89 4.46 0.64
CA LEU A 302 -2.53 3.26 1.18
C LEU A 302 -3.62 2.76 0.23
N LEU A 303 -3.44 1.57 -0.33
CA LEU A 303 -4.38 0.98 -1.29
C LEU A 303 -5.10 -0.22 -0.69
N ASP A 304 -6.41 -0.28 -0.90
CA ASP A 304 -7.21 -1.46 -0.61
C ASP A 304 -6.89 -2.62 -1.58
N GLN A 305 -6.82 -3.83 -1.04
CA GLN A 305 -6.41 -5.06 -1.75
C GLN A 305 -7.18 -5.38 -3.03
N VAL A 306 -8.49 -5.11 -3.13
CA VAL A 306 -9.31 -5.54 -4.26
C VAL A 306 -10.48 -4.60 -4.48
N LEU A 307 -10.47 -3.87 -5.60
CA LEU A 307 -11.59 -3.04 -6.03
C LEU A 307 -12.80 -3.89 -6.37
N TYR A 308 -12.65 -4.81 -7.33
CA TYR A 308 -13.74 -5.58 -7.93
C TYR A 308 -13.41 -7.07 -7.95
N GLY A 309 -14.40 -7.93 -7.71
CA GLY A 309 -14.23 -9.37 -7.84
C GLY A 309 -15.41 -10.17 -7.30
N ASN A 310 -15.21 -11.47 -7.12
CA ASN A 310 -16.21 -12.38 -6.54
C ASN A 310 -15.84 -12.86 -5.14
N THR A 311 -14.80 -12.30 -4.52
CA THR A 311 -14.32 -12.69 -3.19
C THR A 311 -14.90 -11.77 -2.11
N PRO A 312 -15.00 -12.23 -0.85
CA PRO A 312 -15.37 -11.37 0.28
C PRO A 312 -14.45 -10.16 0.48
N LEU A 313 -13.23 -10.24 -0.04
CA LEU A 313 -12.19 -9.22 0.01
C LEU A 313 -12.47 -8.01 -0.91
N ALA A 314 -13.34 -8.18 -1.91
CA ALA A 314 -13.63 -7.14 -2.89
C ALA A 314 -14.55 -6.03 -2.33
N THR A 315 -14.23 -4.79 -2.70
CA THR A 315 -15.05 -3.61 -2.37
C THR A 315 -16.34 -3.56 -3.22
N LEU A 316 -16.25 -4.02 -4.47
CA LEU A 316 -17.34 -4.08 -5.44
C LEU A 316 -17.54 -5.53 -5.90
N ARG A 317 -18.80 -6.00 -5.91
CA ARG A 317 -19.18 -7.35 -6.33
C ARG A 317 -20.52 -7.34 -7.06
N PRO A 318 -20.66 -8.02 -8.21
CA PRO A 318 -21.94 -8.11 -8.91
C PRO A 318 -23.05 -8.73 -8.05
N GLY A 319 -22.74 -9.77 -7.27
CA GLY A 319 -23.70 -10.42 -6.38
C GLY A 319 -24.24 -9.55 -5.24
N HIS A 320 -23.66 -8.35 -5.02
CA HIS A 320 -24.15 -7.34 -4.09
C HIS A 320 -24.76 -6.12 -4.79
N GLY A 321 -24.93 -6.17 -6.13
CA GLY A 321 -25.38 -5.02 -6.92
C GLY A 321 -24.40 -3.84 -6.87
N GLY A 322 -23.11 -4.10 -6.62
CA GLY A 322 -22.07 -3.08 -6.47
C GLY A 322 -21.37 -3.17 -5.12
N VAL A 323 -21.53 -2.16 -4.27
CA VAL A 323 -20.76 -1.99 -3.03
C VAL A 323 -21.07 -3.08 -2.00
N THR A 324 -20.04 -3.80 -1.55
CA THR A 324 -20.16 -4.86 -0.54
C THR A 324 -20.29 -4.30 0.88
N PRO A 325 -20.64 -5.10 1.91
CA PRO A 325 -20.59 -4.64 3.29
C PRO A 325 -19.21 -4.14 3.73
N LYS A 326 -18.14 -4.83 3.32
CA LYS A 326 -16.76 -4.36 3.51
C LYS A 326 -16.51 -3.06 2.74
N GLY A 327 -16.96 -2.98 1.49
CA GLY A 327 -16.90 -1.77 0.68
C GLY A 327 -17.58 -0.57 1.33
N LYS A 328 -18.78 -0.74 1.92
CA LYS A 328 -19.47 0.34 2.66
C LYS A 328 -18.62 0.87 3.81
N ALA A 329 -17.96 0.00 4.57
CA ALA A 329 -17.08 0.41 5.66
C ALA A 329 -15.86 1.18 5.14
N VAL A 330 -15.22 0.71 4.06
CA VAL A 330 -14.07 1.38 3.44
C VAL A 330 -14.45 2.75 2.87
N LEU A 331 -15.58 2.85 2.15
CA LEU A 331 -16.04 4.13 1.60
C LEU A 331 -16.44 5.13 2.71
N ALA A 332 -17.02 4.66 3.81
CA ALA A 332 -17.31 5.51 4.96
C ALA A 332 -16.02 6.01 5.64
N TYR A 333 -14.99 5.17 5.72
CA TYR A 333 -13.66 5.57 6.19
C TYR A 333 -13.06 6.67 5.28
N LEU A 334 -13.15 6.51 3.95
CA LEU A 334 -12.64 7.50 3.01
C LEU A 334 -13.36 8.84 3.13
N ALA A 335 -14.69 8.82 3.21
CA ALA A 335 -15.49 10.03 3.35
C ALA A 335 -15.27 10.77 4.68
N ALA A 336 -14.67 10.11 5.68
CA ALA A 336 -14.29 10.73 6.94
C ALA A 336 -12.86 11.27 6.92
N ALA A 337 -11.97 10.72 6.09
CA ALA A 337 -10.58 11.13 5.97
C ALA A 337 -10.37 12.40 5.14
N THR A 338 -11.38 12.80 4.34
CA THR A 338 -11.33 13.93 3.42
C THR A 338 -12.18 15.14 3.84
N ARG A 339 -12.77 15.11 5.04
CA ARG A 339 -13.50 16.22 5.67
C ARG A 339 -12.60 17.02 6.59
#